data_AF-A0A9P5RZV7-F1
#
_entry.id   AF-A0A9P5RZV7-F1
#
_cell.length_a   1.000
_cell.length_b   1.000
_cell.length_c   1.000
_cell.angle_alpha   90.00
_cell.angle_beta   90.00
_cell.angle_gamma   90.00
#
_symmetry.space_group_name_H-M   'P 1'
#
loop_
_entity.id
_entity.type
_entity.pdbx_description
1 polymer ?
#
loop_
_entity_poly.entity_id
_entity_poly.type
_entity_poly.pdbx_seq_one_letter_code
_entity_poly.pdbx_strand_id
1 'polypeptide(L)'
;MPKDTVIADPGCGDAQIAAELPKHNVLSFDLVAKNERVTACDIAHLPLENASVDVAIFCLSLMGTDFLKFLKEAYRVLKPNGKLKISEVISRFTDVDAFVAALKALGFELKDSDSSNKMFIMFDFIKPVPGAASSGKKAKKGSKKSKVPEEVVDPSNVDLEELDGPSLLKPCIYKKR
;
A
#
# COMPACT_ATOMS: atom_id res chain seq x y z
N MET A 1 -6.63 -9.99 13.94
CA MET A 1 -7.38 -10.25 12.68
C MET A 1 -7.95 -11.66 12.77
N PRO A 2 -9.01 -12.01 12.02
CA PRO A 2 -9.49 -13.40 11.93
C PRO A 2 -8.37 -14.37 11.51
N LYS A 3 -8.43 -15.64 11.94
CA LYS A 3 -7.34 -16.62 11.69
C LYS A 3 -7.19 -17.01 10.22
N ASP A 4 -8.27 -16.91 9.46
CA ASP A 4 -8.38 -17.18 8.03
C ASP A 4 -7.95 -16.00 7.15
N THR A 5 -7.48 -14.90 7.76
CA THR A 5 -6.94 -13.74 7.03
C THR A 5 -5.75 -14.16 6.17
N VAL A 6 -5.83 -13.92 4.86
CA VAL A 6 -4.72 -14.07 3.92
C VAL A 6 -3.98 -12.73 3.81
N ILE A 7 -2.68 -12.76 4.09
CA ILE A 7 -1.82 -11.58 4.13
C ILE A 7 -0.79 -11.70 3.01
N ALA A 8 -0.69 -10.71 2.13
CA ALA A 8 0.43 -10.54 1.22
C ALA A 8 1.48 -9.60 1.84
N ASP A 9 2.75 -9.99 1.74
CA ASP A 9 3.92 -9.21 2.18
C ASP A 9 4.87 -8.99 0.98
N PRO A 10 4.59 -8.00 0.11
CA PRO A 10 5.43 -7.71 -1.04
C PRO A 10 6.70 -6.92 -0.67
N GLY A 11 7.85 -7.43 -1.10
CA GLY A 11 9.17 -6.97 -0.70
C GLY A 11 9.53 -7.42 0.72
N CYS A 12 9.23 -8.69 1.05
CA CYS A 12 9.32 -9.23 2.40
C CYS A 12 10.75 -9.40 2.95
N GLY A 13 11.79 -9.28 2.10
CA GLY A 13 13.16 -9.58 2.47
C GLY A 13 13.32 -11.01 2.99
N ASP A 14 13.54 -11.15 4.30
CA ASP A 14 13.76 -12.45 4.95
C ASP A 14 12.45 -13.11 5.44
N ALA A 15 11.28 -12.55 5.08
CA ALA A 15 9.95 -13.01 5.51
C ALA A 15 9.73 -12.96 7.03
N GLN A 16 10.20 -11.90 7.69
CA GLN A 16 10.09 -11.75 9.14
C GLN A 16 8.62 -11.69 9.61
N ILE A 17 7.72 -11.07 8.83
CA ILE A 17 6.29 -11.02 9.18
C ILE A 17 5.69 -12.44 9.24
N ALA A 18 6.04 -13.30 8.28
CA ALA A 18 5.60 -14.69 8.27
C ALA A 18 6.16 -15.48 9.47
N ALA A 19 7.40 -15.21 9.88
CA ALA A 19 8.02 -15.85 11.03
C ALA A 19 7.36 -15.45 12.37
N GLU A 20 7.00 -14.18 12.53
CA GLU A 20 6.37 -13.64 13.75
C GLU A 20 4.87 -13.95 13.84
N LEU A 21 4.22 -14.27 12.72
CA LEU A 21 2.79 -14.58 12.65
C LEU A 21 2.51 -16.03 12.22
N PRO A 22 3.02 -17.05 12.93
CA PRO A 22 2.93 -18.46 12.50
C PRO A 22 1.51 -19.03 12.48
N LYS A 23 0.52 -18.30 13.00
CA LYS A 23 -0.90 -18.68 13.03
C LYS A 23 -1.72 -18.06 11.91
N HIS A 24 -1.12 -17.22 11.06
CA HIS A 24 -1.78 -16.57 9.94
C HIS A 24 -1.18 -17.04 8.62
N ASN A 25 -1.96 -16.97 7.55
CA ASN A 25 -1.47 -17.26 6.22
C ASN A 25 -0.77 -16.03 5.64
N VAL A 26 0.56 -15.99 5.74
CA VAL A 26 1.40 -14.91 5.19
C VAL A 26 2.09 -15.39 3.92
N LEU A 27 1.77 -14.74 2.81
CA LEU A 27 2.34 -14.95 1.49
C LEU A 27 3.45 -13.91 1.29
N SER A 28 4.70 -14.35 1.39
CA SER A 28 5.87 -13.48 1.32
C SER A 28 6.49 -13.49 -0.08
N PHE A 29 6.68 -12.29 -0.65
CA PHE A 29 7.18 -12.10 -2.02
C PHE A 29 8.38 -11.17 -2.03
N ASP A 30 9.43 -11.54 -2.75
CA ASP A 30 10.59 -10.66 -3.00
C ASP A 30 11.24 -11.03 -4.34
N LEU A 31 12.13 -10.20 -4.88
CA LEU A 31 12.85 -10.51 -6.12
C LEU A 31 13.78 -11.72 -5.96
N VAL A 32 14.24 -11.99 -4.73
CA VAL A 32 15.14 -13.10 -4.41
C VAL A 32 14.60 -13.90 -3.25
N ALA A 33 14.40 -15.21 -3.45
CA ALA A 33 14.02 -16.14 -2.39
C ALA A 33 15.22 -16.43 -1.48
N LYS A 34 15.24 -15.81 -0.30
CA LYS A 34 16.30 -16.01 0.70
C LYS A 34 16.06 -17.20 1.64
N ASN A 35 14.82 -17.69 1.69
CA ASN A 35 14.43 -18.88 2.44
C ASN A 35 13.12 -19.46 1.88
N GLU A 36 12.71 -20.63 2.37
CA GLU A 36 11.55 -21.39 1.88
C GLU A 36 10.19 -20.69 2.06
N ARG A 37 10.11 -19.63 2.89
CA ARG A 37 8.88 -18.84 3.05
C ARG A 37 8.70 -17.81 1.94
N VAL A 38 9.76 -17.48 1.20
CA VAL A 38 9.78 -16.42 0.20
C VAL A 38 9.52 -17.00 -1.18
N THR A 39 8.49 -16.51 -1.84
CA THR A 39 8.27 -16.72 -3.27
C THR A 39 9.03 -15.66 -4.06
N ALA A 40 9.94 -16.08 -4.93
CA ALA A 40 10.68 -15.17 -5.80
C ALA A 40 9.77 -14.65 -6.94
N CYS A 41 9.50 -13.35 -6.99
CA CYS A 41 8.80 -12.71 -8.11
C CYS A 41 9.03 -11.20 -8.17
N ASP A 42 8.68 -10.59 -9.30
CA ASP A 42 8.51 -9.15 -9.40
C ASP A 42 7.21 -8.74 -8.68
N ILE A 43 7.31 -7.87 -7.68
CA ILE A 43 6.17 -7.43 -6.86
C ILE A 43 5.26 -6.43 -7.59
N ALA A 44 5.62 -5.97 -8.79
CA ALA A 44 4.68 -5.35 -9.71
C ALA A 44 3.73 -6.35 -10.37
N HIS A 45 4.02 -7.66 -10.29
CA HIS A 45 3.28 -8.75 -10.92
C HIS A 45 3.25 -9.98 -9.98
N LEU A 46 2.42 -9.90 -8.93
CA LEU A 46 2.28 -10.98 -7.96
C LEU A 46 1.61 -12.20 -8.61
N PRO A 47 2.09 -13.43 -8.33
CA PRO A 47 1.49 -14.68 -8.81
C PRO A 47 0.23 -15.03 -8.00
N LEU A 48 -0.70 -14.09 -7.93
CA LEU A 48 -1.94 -14.15 -7.17
C LEU A 48 -3.12 -13.74 -8.05
N GLU A 49 -4.25 -14.40 -7.83
CA GLU A 49 -5.52 -14.04 -8.46
C GLU A 49 -6.01 -12.65 -8.01
N ASN A 50 -6.86 -12.04 -8.83
CA ASN A 50 -7.55 -10.80 -8.48
C ASN A 50 -8.39 -11.01 -7.21
N ALA A 51 -8.40 -10.02 -6.31
CA ALA A 51 -9.21 -10.06 -5.09
C ALA A 51 -9.05 -11.36 -4.26
N SER A 52 -7.81 -11.82 -4.11
CA SER A 52 -7.48 -13.07 -3.41
C SER A 52 -6.99 -12.88 -1.97
N VAL A 53 -6.53 -11.68 -1.59
CA VAL A 53 -5.96 -11.41 -0.25
C VAL A 53 -6.79 -10.40 0.56
N ASP A 54 -6.76 -10.54 1.88
CA ASP A 54 -7.48 -9.67 2.82
C ASP A 54 -6.63 -8.47 3.25
N VAL A 55 -5.31 -8.65 3.34
CA VAL A 55 -4.36 -7.63 3.75
C VAL A 55 -3.14 -7.64 2.83
N ALA A 56 -2.64 -6.48 2.44
CA ALA A 56 -1.34 -6.29 1.80
C ALA A 56 -0.48 -5.38 2.68
N ILE A 57 0.78 -5.75 2.89
CA ILE A 57 1.70 -5.03 3.77
C ILE A 57 2.96 -4.64 2.98
N PHE A 58 3.23 -3.34 2.85
CA PHE A 58 4.52 -2.84 2.40
C PHE A 58 5.29 -2.31 3.61
N CYS A 59 6.23 -3.11 4.13
CA CYS A 59 7.08 -2.72 5.24
C CYS A 59 8.47 -2.36 4.73
N LEU A 60 8.74 -1.05 4.57
CA LEU A 60 10.00 -0.54 4.03
C LEU A 60 10.34 -1.11 2.64
N SER A 61 9.33 -1.41 1.83
CA SER A 61 9.50 -2.08 0.54
C SER A 61 9.14 -1.22 -0.67
N LEU A 62 8.62 0.00 -0.50
CA LEU A 62 8.32 0.95 -1.59
C LEU A 62 9.59 1.69 -2.03
N MET A 63 10.66 0.95 -2.32
CA MET A 63 11.99 1.49 -2.57
C MET A 63 12.32 1.68 -4.07
N GLY A 64 11.54 1.09 -4.98
CA GLY A 64 11.67 1.27 -6.43
C GLY A 64 11.13 2.63 -6.89
N THR A 65 11.64 3.13 -8.03
CA THR A 65 11.12 4.36 -8.66
C THR A 65 9.71 4.17 -9.24
N ASP A 66 9.30 2.93 -9.43
CA ASP A 66 8.02 2.49 -9.96
C ASP A 66 7.09 1.93 -8.87
N PHE A 67 7.26 2.34 -7.61
CA PHE A 67 6.47 1.81 -6.49
C PHE A 67 4.96 1.98 -6.65
N LEU A 68 4.51 2.94 -7.47
CA LEU A 68 3.09 3.09 -7.83
C LEU A 68 2.55 1.86 -8.56
N LYS A 69 3.37 1.15 -9.33
CA LYS A 69 3.00 -0.16 -9.92
C LYS A 69 2.77 -1.21 -8.85
N PHE A 70 3.60 -1.24 -7.81
CA PHE A 70 3.45 -2.19 -6.70
C PHE A 70 2.15 -1.91 -5.93
N LEU A 71 1.80 -0.64 -5.74
CA LEU A 71 0.55 -0.23 -5.11
C LEU A 71 -0.68 -0.54 -5.98
N LYS A 72 -0.58 -0.34 -7.30
CA LYS A 72 -1.62 -0.76 -8.27
C LYS A 72 -1.81 -2.29 -8.24
N GLU A 73 -0.73 -3.04 -8.15
CA GLU A 73 -0.77 -4.49 -8.03
C GLU A 73 -1.38 -4.96 -6.70
N ALA A 74 -1.05 -4.28 -5.60
CA ALA A 74 -1.70 -4.51 -4.32
C ALA A 74 -3.21 -4.25 -4.40
N TYR A 75 -3.65 -3.21 -5.11
CA TYR A 75 -5.07 -2.97 -5.35
C TYR A 75 -5.72 -4.13 -6.10
N ARG A 76 -5.07 -4.69 -7.12
CA ARG A 76 -5.59 -5.83 -7.91
C ARG A 76 -5.83 -7.06 -7.04
N VAL A 77 -4.86 -7.44 -6.21
CA VAL A 77 -4.94 -8.66 -5.39
C VAL A 77 -5.80 -8.49 -4.14
N LEU A 78 -5.98 -7.27 -3.64
CA LEU A 78 -6.83 -7.01 -2.47
C LEU A 78 -8.32 -7.25 -2.78
N LYS A 79 -9.01 -7.94 -1.87
CA LYS A 79 -10.47 -8.05 -1.86
C LYS A 79 -11.12 -6.67 -1.66
N PRO A 80 -12.38 -6.46 -2.10
CA PRO A 80 -13.19 -5.35 -1.62
C PRO A 80 -13.20 -5.31 -0.09
N ASN A 81 -13.06 -4.12 0.49
CA ASN A 81 -12.85 -3.89 1.93
C ASN A 81 -11.53 -4.47 2.49
N GLY A 82 -10.62 -4.91 1.63
CA GLY A 82 -9.27 -5.35 2.01
C GLY A 82 -8.42 -4.19 2.53
N LYS A 83 -7.41 -4.51 3.35
CA LYS A 83 -6.57 -3.51 4.02
C LYS A 83 -5.19 -3.42 3.39
N LEU A 84 -4.75 -2.20 3.13
CA LEU A 84 -3.38 -1.92 2.73
C LEU A 84 -2.66 -1.24 3.90
N LYS A 85 -1.57 -1.85 4.36
CA LYS A 85 -0.72 -1.31 5.42
C LYS A 85 0.62 -0.90 4.82
N ILE A 86 1.04 0.33 5.07
CA ILE A 86 2.33 0.85 4.59
C ILE A 86 3.11 1.38 5.77
N SER A 87 4.36 0.97 5.90
CA SER A 87 5.33 1.55 6.83
C SER A 87 6.54 2.01 6.04
N GLU A 88 6.87 3.29 6.11
CA GLU A 88 7.99 3.90 5.38
C GLU A 88 8.73 4.93 6.24
N VAL A 89 10.00 5.16 5.89
CA VAL A 89 10.86 6.11 6.62
C VAL A 89 10.36 7.54 6.38
N ILE A 90 10.13 8.30 7.45
CA ILE A 90 9.58 9.67 7.40
C ILE A 90 10.40 10.56 6.46
N SER A 91 11.73 10.47 6.52
CA SER A 91 12.63 11.31 5.72
C SER A 91 12.54 11.08 4.20
N ARG A 92 11.97 9.93 3.77
CA ARG A 92 11.74 9.63 2.36
C ARG A 92 10.56 10.40 1.79
N PHE A 93 9.57 10.75 2.59
CA PHE A 93 8.43 11.54 2.10
C PHE A 93 8.91 12.94 1.71
N THR A 94 8.59 13.36 0.49
CA THR A 94 8.71 14.76 0.09
C THR A 94 7.51 15.55 0.62
N ASP A 95 6.32 14.97 0.44
CA ASP A 95 5.06 15.48 0.93
C ASP A 95 4.14 14.28 1.27
N VAL A 96 3.73 14.18 2.53
CA VAL A 96 2.87 13.09 3.03
C VAL A 96 1.45 13.21 2.48
N ASP A 97 0.93 14.43 2.36
CA ASP A 97 -0.42 14.67 1.86
C ASP A 97 -0.51 14.34 0.36
N ALA A 98 0.53 14.69 -0.41
CA ALA A 98 0.64 14.29 -1.82
C ALA A 98 0.71 12.77 -1.98
N PHE A 99 1.47 12.07 -1.12
CA PHE A 99 1.51 10.60 -1.12
C PHE A 99 0.13 10.00 -0.84
N VAL A 100 -0.57 10.50 0.18
CA VAL A 100 -1.94 10.06 0.49
C VAL A 100 -2.90 10.36 -0.66
N ALA A 101 -2.76 11.51 -1.34
CA ALA A 101 -3.56 11.87 -2.51
C ALA A 101 -3.32 10.91 -3.69
N ALA A 102 -2.07 10.50 -3.94
CA ALA A 102 -1.75 9.51 -4.95
C ALA A 102 -2.40 8.15 -4.66
N LEU A 103 -2.38 7.69 -3.39
CA LEU A 103 -3.08 6.46 -3.02
C LEU A 103 -4.59 6.58 -3.16
N LYS A 104 -5.17 7.75 -2.91
CA LYS A 104 -6.58 8.03 -3.19
C LYS A 104 -6.89 7.96 -4.69
N ALA A 105 -6.03 8.50 -5.53
CA ALA A 105 -6.17 8.39 -6.98
C ALA A 105 -6.10 6.92 -7.44
N LEU A 106 -5.27 6.09 -6.80
CA LEU A 106 -5.23 4.64 -7.00
C LEU A 106 -6.44 3.88 -6.41
N GLY A 107 -7.44 4.59 -5.87
CA GLY A 107 -8.69 4.00 -5.37
C GLY A 107 -8.65 3.56 -3.90
N PHE A 108 -7.59 3.86 -3.14
CA PHE A 108 -7.55 3.57 -1.71
C PHE A 108 -8.16 4.70 -0.86
N GLU A 109 -8.69 4.35 0.31
CA GLU A 109 -9.15 5.33 1.30
C GLU A 109 -8.30 5.24 2.56
N LEU A 110 -7.70 6.36 2.99
CA LEU A 110 -6.97 6.43 4.25
C LEU A 110 -7.95 6.32 5.43
N LYS A 111 -7.71 5.36 6.34
CA LYS A 111 -8.47 5.20 7.59
C LYS A 111 -7.74 5.73 8.80
N ASP A 112 -6.44 5.49 8.87
CA ASP A 112 -5.62 5.96 9.97
C ASP A 112 -4.18 6.14 9.54
N SER A 113 -3.44 6.96 10.29
CA SER A 113 -2.01 7.14 10.13
C SER A 113 -1.35 7.37 11.48
N ASP A 114 -0.26 6.66 11.76
CA ASP A 114 0.52 6.79 12.98
C ASP A 114 1.92 7.31 12.66
N SER A 115 2.22 8.50 13.16
CA SER A 115 3.54 9.15 13.06
C SER A 115 4.18 9.36 14.45
N SER A 116 3.79 8.58 15.45
CA SER A 116 4.34 8.65 16.81
C SER A 116 5.79 8.17 16.89
N ASN A 117 6.20 7.28 15.98
CA ASN A 117 7.58 6.86 15.85
C ASN A 117 8.42 7.97 15.18
N LYS A 118 9.64 8.21 15.68
CA LYS A 118 10.53 9.26 15.16
C LYS A 118 11.10 8.98 13.76
N MET A 119 11.13 7.72 13.35
CA MET A 119 11.80 7.26 12.13
C MET A 119 10.82 6.85 11.04
N PHE A 120 9.66 6.31 11.42
CA PHE A 120 8.71 5.69 10.52
C PHE A 120 7.32 6.31 10.66
N ILE A 121 6.61 6.41 9.54
CA ILE A 121 5.18 6.67 9.51
C ILE A 121 4.47 5.41 9.01
N MET A 122 3.36 5.08 9.66
CA MET A 122 2.51 3.95 9.30
C MET A 122 1.18 4.47 8.78
N PHE A 123 0.68 3.88 7.71
CA PHE A 123 -0.62 4.20 7.15
C PHE A 123 -1.50 2.95 7.04
N ASP A 124 -2.76 3.12 7.40
CA ASP A 124 -3.81 2.12 7.24
C ASP A 124 -4.80 2.63 6.20
N PHE A 125 -4.77 2.00 5.03
CA PHE A 125 -5.70 2.23 3.94
C PHE A 125 -6.69 1.06 3.80
N ILE A 126 -7.83 1.33 3.18
CA ILE A 126 -8.73 0.28 2.69
C ILE A 126 -8.94 0.40 1.19
N LYS A 127 -9.20 -0.74 0.55
CA LYS A 127 -9.82 -0.79 -0.77
C LYS A 127 -11.34 -0.71 -0.59
N PRO A 128 -12.02 0.38 -0.99
CA PRO A 128 -13.47 0.50 -0.84
C PRO A 128 -14.22 -0.61 -1.58
N VAL A 129 -15.45 -0.88 -1.14
CA VAL A 129 -16.35 -1.78 -1.88
C VAL A 129 -16.94 -0.99 -3.05
N PRO A 130 -16.91 -1.52 -4.28
CA PRO A 130 -17.55 -0.87 -5.43
C PRO A 130 -19.02 -0.54 -5.12
N GLY A 131 -19.41 0.72 -5.30
CA GLY A 131 -20.79 1.19 -5.05
C GLY A 131 -21.14 1.52 -3.59
N ALA A 132 -20.23 1.33 -2.64
CA ALA A 132 -20.43 1.80 -1.26
C ALA A 132 -19.98 3.26 -1.12
N ALA A 133 -20.90 4.16 -0.77
CA ALA A 133 -20.58 5.56 -0.46
C ALA A 133 -19.59 5.63 0.72
N SER A 134 -18.57 6.48 0.60
CA SER A 134 -17.56 6.67 1.64
C SER A 134 -18.20 7.26 2.91
N SER A 135 -18.08 6.56 4.04
CA SER A 135 -18.52 7.06 5.35
C SER A 135 -17.42 7.91 5.97
N GLY A 136 -17.27 9.14 5.47
CA GLY A 136 -16.29 10.09 5.98
C GLY A 136 -16.61 10.56 7.41
N LYS A 137 -15.81 10.14 8.40
CA LYS A 137 -15.71 10.85 9.68
C LYS A 137 -14.93 12.14 9.46
N LYS A 138 -15.61 13.29 9.59
CA LYS A 138 -15.01 14.62 9.52
C LYS A 138 -13.99 14.84 10.65
N ALA A 139 -12.72 14.98 10.30
CA ALA A 139 -11.78 15.74 11.12
C ALA A 139 -12.06 17.24 10.94
N LYS A 140 -12.23 17.98 12.04
CA LYS A 140 -12.44 19.44 12.02
C LYS A 140 -11.11 20.15 11.74
N LYS A 141 -11.06 20.96 10.66
CA LYS A 141 -10.66 22.38 10.72
C LYS A 141 -10.85 23.09 9.36
N GLY A 142 -11.48 24.27 9.44
CA GLY A 142 -11.28 25.49 8.65
C GLY A 142 -11.03 25.45 7.14
N SER A 143 -11.96 26.08 6.42
CA SER A 143 -11.77 26.93 5.22
C SER A 143 -11.86 26.31 3.81
N LYS A 144 -12.87 26.83 3.10
CA LYS A 144 -13.14 26.96 1.65
C LYS A 144 -13.22 25.67 0.80
N LYS A 145 -14.48 25.31 0.52
CA LYS A 145 -14.97 24.38 -0.50
C LYS A 145 -14.41 24.68 -1.89
N SER A 146 -13.72 23.71 -2.48
CA SER A 146 -13.75 23.44 -3.92
C SER A 146 -14.36 22.05 -4.10
N LYS A 147 -15.48 22.00 -4.82
CA LYS A 147 -16.31 20.80 -5.05
C LYS A 147 -15.66 20.01 -6.18
N VAL A 148 -15.06 18.85 -5.89
CA VAL A 148 -14.59 17.89 -6.91
C VAL A 148 -15.61 16.74 -6.98
N PRO A 149 -15.96 16.21 -8.17
CA PRO A 149 -16.97 15.16 -8.31
C PRO A 149 -16.50 13.85 -7.67
N GLU A 150 -17.46 13.17 -7.03
CA GLU A 150 -17.31 11.89 -6.35
C GLU A 150 -17.52 10.76 -7.38
N GLU A 151 -16.55 10.56 -8.28
CA GLU A 151 -16.54 9.41 -9.20
C GLU A 151 -15.60 8.33 -8.66
N VAL A 152 -16.10 7.09 -8.60
CA VAL A 152 -15.31 5.93 -8.19
C VAL A 152 -14.24 5.72 -9.27
N VAL A 153 -13.01 6.11 -8.98
CA VAL A 153 -11.89 5.97 -9.90
C VAL A 153 -11.58 4.49 -10.06
N ASP A 154 -11.81 3.93 -11.25
CA ASP A 154 -11.31 2.61 -11.60
C ASP A 154 -9.78 2.68 -11.70
N PRO A 155 -9.02 2.00 -10.82
CA PRO A 155 -7.56 2.08 -10.85
C PRO A 155 -6.94 1.49 -12.11
N SER A 156 -7.69 0.72 -12.91
CA SER A 156 -7.22 0.29 -14.23
C SER A 156 -7.02 1.46 -15.18
N ASN A 157 -7.81 2.54 -15.04
CA ASN A 157 -7.77 3.75 -15.86
C ASN A 157 -6.86 4.86 -15.29
N VAL A 158 -6.27 4.66 -14.10
CA VAL A 158 -5.31 5.62 -13.54
C VAL A 158 -4.02 5.54 -14.34
N ASP A 159 -3.71 6.64 -15.03
CA ASP A 159 -2.40 6.86 -15.61
C ASP A 159 -1.39 7.11 -14.49
N LEU A 160 -0.45 6.19 -14.32
CA LEU A 160 0.57 6.28 -13.29
C LEU A 160 1.59 7.39 -13.58
N GLU A 161 1.72 7.81 -14.84
CA GLU A 161 2.63 8.88 -15.24
C GLU A 161 2.17 10.24 -14.71
N GLU A 162 0.86 10.44 -14.53
CA GLU A 162 0.29 11.68 -13.98
C GLU A 162 0.54 11.83 -12.47
N LEU A 163 0.82 10.73 -11.75
CA LEU A 163 1.01 10.74 -10.29
C LEU A 163 2.46 11.04 -9.86
N ASP A 164 3.39 11.21 -10.81
CA ASP A 164 4.81 11.52 -10.60
C ASP A 164 5.42 10.84 -9.35
N GLY A 165 5.42 9.51 -9.33
CA GLY A 165 5.90 8.70 -8.20
C GLY A 165 7.24 9.17 -7.60
N PRO A 166 8.29 9.44 -8.42
CA PRO A 166 9.58 9.94 -7.94
C PRO A 166 9.51 11.24 -7.11
N SER A 167 8.49 12.07 -7.31
CA SER A 167 8.28 13.28 -6.50
C SER A 167 7.76 12.97 -5.08
N LEU A 168 7.06 11.85 -4.91
CA LEU A 168 6.37 11.50 -3.66
C LEU A 168 7.31 10.89 -2.62
N LEU A 169 8.18 9.98 -3.06
CA LEU A 169 9.15 9.29 -2.22
C LEU A 169 10.57 9.45 -2.77
N LYS A 170 11.44 10.03 -1.96
CA LYS A 170 12.87 10.09 -2.25
C LYS A 170 13.43 8.67 -2.45
N PRO A 171 14.36 8.49 -3.41
CA PRO A 171 15.01 7.20 -3.64
C PRO A 171 15.62 6.65 -2.35
N CYS A 172 15.51 5.33 -2.16
CA CYS A 172 16.18 4.69 -1.04
C CYS A 172 17.70 4.67 -1.26
N ILE A 173 18.44 5.43 -0.45
CA ILE A 173 19.90 5.54 -0.54
C ILE A 173 20.58 4.17 -0.38
N TYR A 174 19.99 3.26 0.41
CA TYR A 174 20.55 1.95 0.72
C TYR A 174 20.42 0.92 -0.40
N LYS A 175 19.54 1.12 -1.39
CA LYS A 175 19.35 0.23 -2.55
C LYS A 175 20.06 0.70 -3.82
N LYS A 176 20.93 1.72 -3.75
CA LYS A 176 21.85 2.06 -4.85
C LYS A 176 22.94 0.99 -4.95
N ARG A 177 22.62 -0.16 -5.54
CA ARG A 177 23.57 -1.23 -5.89
C ARG A 177 23.22 -1.76 -7.26
#